data_AF-A0A921KHS8-F1
#
_entry.id   AF-A0A921KHS8-F1
#
_cell.length_a   1.000
_cell.length_b   1.000
_cell.length_c   1.000
_cell.angle_alpha   90.00
_cell.angle_beta   90.00
_cell.angle_gamma   90.00
#
_symmetry.space_group_name_H-M   'P 1'
#
loop_
_entity.id
_entity.type
_entity.pdbx_description
1 polymer ?
#
loop_
_entity_poly.entity_id
_entity_poly.type
_entity_poly.pdbx_seq_one_letter_code
_entity_poly.pdbx_strand_id
1 'polypeptide(L)'
;MIITVVGLGVIGGSFVKALKDLGHQVYGIDIDQKTLKSAKDGGYIIEGYQDGKEIISKSDLTIICLYPSLVLDFLKNNKFKKGSIITDAVGIKSYFLQEAINIIDKDVEFVSGHPMAGREKKGFEYASKEVFKNANYILIEHPVNKKESIAFMEEFVAKLGFKSVKIMSPEAHDEIISFTSQLPHALAVALINSDNEKYDTGKYIGDSYRDLTRIANINESLWSELFLKNRDNLLNSIDSFEVQLDLIKQALLDENESLLKQLFIKSSKRREKL
;
A
#
# COMPACT_ATOMS: atom_id res chain seq x y z
N MET A 1 11.79 5.87 22.05
CA MET A 1 10.86 4.73 22.05
C MET A 1 11.53 3.51 21.44
N ILE A 2 11.07 2.33 21.84
CA ILE A 2 11.39 1.04 21.20
C ILE A 2 10.40 0.85 20.06
N ILE A 3 10.90 0.76 18.84
CA ILE A 3 10.10 0.56 17.62
C ILE A 3 10.52 -0.76 16.98
N THR A 4 9.55 -1.62 16.69
CA THR A 4 9.79 -2.84 15.93
C THR A 4 9.12 -2.77 14.57
N VAL A 5 9.88 -3.03 13.50
CA VAL A 5 9.35 -3.14 12.14
C VAL A 5 9.30 -4.61 11.75
N VAL A 6 8.12 -5.10 11.35
CA VAL A 6 7.86 -6.50 10.99
C VAL A 6 7.70 -6.61 9.48
N GLY A 7 8.48 -7.49 8.85
CA GLY A 7 8.58 -7.62 7.40
C GLY A 7 9.50 -6.55 6.80
N LEU A 8 10.77 -6.88 6.60
CA LEU A 8 11.81 -5.98 6.11
C LEU A 8 11.96 -6.05 4.58
N GLY A 9 10.85 -6.17 3.86
CA GLY A 9 10.80 -6.00 2.41
C GLY A 9 11.06 -4.55 1.97
N VAL A 10 10.57 -4.14 0.80
CA VAL A 10 10.78 -2.76 0.31
C VAL A 10 10.23 -1.71 1.28
N ILE A 11 9.01 -1.91 1.78
CA ILE A 11 8.34 -0.92 2.65
C ILE A 11 8.91 -0.94 4.06
N GLY A 12 8.92 -2.09 4.75
CA GLY A 12 9.49 -2.18 6.10
C GLY A 12 10.98 -1.86 6.14
N GLY A 13 11.73 -2.26 5.11
CA GLY A 13 13.12 -1.84 4.92
C GLY A 13 13.25 -0.32 4.79
N SER A 14 12.29 0.35 4.14
CA SER A 14 12.31 1.82 3.99
C SER A 14 11.97 2.50 5.30
N PHE A 15 11.09 1.93 6.12
CA PHE A 15 10.81 2.40 7.47
C PHE A 15 12.06 2.33 8.36
N VAL A 16 12.74 1.18 8.47
CA VAL A 16 13.94 1.09 9.33
C VAL A 16 15.04 2.05 8.85
N LYS A 17 15.18 2.24 7.52
CA LYS A 17 16.11 3.23 6.95
C LYS A 17 15.72 4.67 7.29
N ALA A 18 14.42 4.99 7.31
CA ALA A 18 13.93 6.33 7.68
C ALA A 18 14.04 6.60 9.19
N LEU A 19 13.91 5.57 10.03
CA LEU A 19 13.93 5.69 11.49
C LEU A 19 15.34 5.90 12.07
N LYS A 20 16.39 5.48 11.36
CA LYS A 20 17.79 5.51 11.83
C LYS A 20 18.22 6.87 12.41
N ASP A 21 17.75 7.96 11.80
CA ASP A 21 18.19 9.32 12.15
C ASP A 21 17.23 10.04 13.13
N LEU A 22 16.23 9.34 13.68
CA LEU A 22 15.19 9.92 14.55
C LEU A 22 15.37 9.62 16.05
N GLY A 23 16.50 9.03 16.45
CA GLY A 23 16.82 8.79 17.86
C GLY A 23 15.97 7.70 18.54
N HIS A 24 15.46 6.74 17.76
CA HIS A 24 14.67 5.61 18.26
C HIS A 24 15.52 4.34 18.40
N GLN A 25 15.11 3.44 19.30
CA GLN A 25 15.67 2.10 19.37
C GLN A 25 14.89 1.22 18.41
N VAL A 26 15.46 0.94 17.24
CA VAL A 26 14.77 0.25 16.14
C VAL A 26 15.18 -1.22 16.12
N TYR A 27 14.20 -2.11 16.05
CA TYR A 27 14.38 -3.56 15.91
C TYR A 27 13.65 -4.05 14.67
N GLY A 28 14.12 -5.17 14.11
CA GLY A 28 13.53 -5.77 12.92
C GLY A 28 13.00 -7.17 13.18
N ILE A 29 11.88 -7.54 12.55
CA ILE A 29 11.43 -8.92 12.44
C ILE A 29 11.31 -9.29 10.98
N ASP A 30 11.96 -10.38 10.57
CA ASP A 30 11.83 -10.96 9.24
C ASP A 30 12.18 -12.45 9.29
N ILE A 31 11.51 -13.25 8.46
CA ILE A 31 11.81 -14.68 8.37
C ILE A 31 13.18 -14.95 7.74
N ASP A 32 13.67 -14.03 6.90
CA ASP A 32 14.96 -14.14 6.22
C ASP A 32 16.12 -13.56 7.07
N GLN A 33 16.98 -14.44 7.56
CA GLN A 33 18.17 -14.07 8.33
C GLN A 33 19.14 -13.19 7.53
N LYS A 34 19.21 -13.33 6.20
CA LYS A 34 20.10 -12.49 5.38
C LYS A 34 19.61 -11.04 5.38
N THR A 35 18.30 -10.85 5.29
CA THR A 35 17.65 -9.54 5.40
C THR A 35 17.90 -8.90 6.77
N LEU A 36 17.69 -9.65 7.86
CA LEU A 36 17.99 -9.18 9.23
C LEU A 36 19.46 -8.77 9.39
N LYS A 37 20.38 -9.62 8.92
CA LYS A 37 21.82 -9.32 8.96
C LYS A 37 22.15 -8.06 8.17
N SER A 38 21.60 -7.90 6.96
CA SER A 38 21.84 -6.72 6.12
C SER A 38 21.32 -5.44 6.78
N ALA A 39 20.16 -5.50 7.44
CA ALA A 39 19.61 -4.37 8.18
C ALA A 39 20.47 -3.98 9.39
N LYS A 40 21.01 -4.98 10.11
CA LYS A 40 21.90 -4.78 11.27
C LYS A 40 23.27 -4.26 10.86
N ASP A 41 23.90 -4.87 9.87
CA ASP A 41 25.21 -4.47 9.34
C ASP A 41 25.17 -3.03 8.78
N GLY A 42 24.02 -2.62 8.21
CA GLY A 42 23.77 -1.23 7.78
C GLY A 42 23.49 -0.24 8.92
N GLY A 43 23.40 -0.70 10.16
CA GLY A 43 23.05 0.08 11.34
C GLY A 43 21.65 0.68 11.27
N TYR A 44 20.72 0.01 10.59
CA TYR A 44 19.30 0.44 10.49
C TYR A 44 18.44 -0.14 11.60
N ILE A 45 18.88 -1.25 12.20
CA ILE A 45 18.29 -1.87 13.38
C ILE A 45 19.38 -2.19 14.38
N ILE A 46 19.04 -2.21 15.67
CA ILE A 46 19.90 -2.64 16.77
C ILE A 46 20.05 -4.17 16.73
N GLU A 47 18.93 -4.88 16.59
CA GLU A 47 18.89 -6.33 16.51
C GLU A 47 17.70 -6.81 15.66
N GLY A 48 17.85 -7.98 15.04
CA GLY A 48 16.83 -8.66 14.26
C GLY A 48 16.35 -9.96 14.91
N TYR A 49 15.05 -10.27 14.76
CA TYR A 49 14.43 -11.51 15.25
C TYR A 49 13.65 -12.21 14.13
N GLN A 50 13.55 -13.54 14.16
CA GLN A 50 12.73 -14.28 13.20
C GLN A 50 11.27 -14.42 13.61
N ASP A 51 10.96 -14.16 14.88
CA ASP A 51 9.60 -14.13 15.41
C ASP A 51 9.43 -12.98 16.43
N GLY A 52 8.19 -12.75 16.88
CA GLY A 52 7.86 -11.64 17.77
C GLY A 52 7.97 -11.93 19.27
N LYS A 53 8.36 -13.14 19.69
CA LYS A 53 8.25 -13.59 21.10
C LYS A 53 9.02 -12.72 22.07
N GLU A 54 10.16 -12.17 21.66
CA GLU A 54 11.07 -11.45 22.56
C GLU A 54 10.85 -9.93 22.58
N ILE A 55 10.56 -9.32 21.42
CA ILE A 55 10.65 -7.87 21.24
C ILE A 55 9.28 -7.17 21.20
N ILE A 56 8.22 -7.85 20.77
CA ILE A 56 6.89 -7.25 20.60
C ILE A 56 6.30 -6.79 21.94
N SER A 57 6.47 -7.58 23.00
CA SER A 57 6.01 -7.23 24.36
C SER A 57 6.76 -6.06 25.01
N LYS A 58 7.86 -5.60 24.39
CA LYS A 58 8.68 -4.47 24.84
C LYS A 58 8.50 -3.21 23.99
N SER A 59 7.92 -3.35 22.80
CA SER A 59 7.83 -2.29 21.80
C SER A 59 6.75 -1.27 22.14
N ASP A 60 7.08 0.02 22.03
CA ASP A 60 6.13 1.12 22.19
C ASP A 60 5.31 1.31 20.90
N LEU A 61 5.93 1.06 19.74
CA LEU A 61 5.32 1.11 18.42
C LEU A 61 5.74 -0.12 17.60
N THR A 62 4.77 -0.81 17.01
CA THR A 62 5.03 -1.89 16.04
C THR A 62 4.50 -1.49 14.66
N ILE A 63 5.37 -1.52 13.64
CA ILE A 63 5.03 -1.23 12.25
C ILE A 63 5.04 -2.54 11.45
N ILE A 64 3.88 -3.01 11.00
CA ILE A 64 3.75 -4.31 10.34
C ILE A 64 3.60 -4.14 8.82
N CYS A 65 4.63 -4.55 8.08
CA CYS A 65 4.75 -4.44 6.62
C CYS A 65 4.64 -5.81 5.94
N LEU A 66 3.61 -6.59 6.31
CA LEU A 66 3.30 -7.90 5.74
C LEU A 66 2.06 -7.82 4.84
N TYR A 67 1.72 -8.93 4.18
CA TYR A 67 0.46 -9.05 3.43
C TYR A 67 -0.73 -9.10 4.41
N PRO A 68 -1.94 -8.65 4.01
CA PRO A 68 -3.05 -8.43 4.94
C PRO A 68 -3.33 -9.64 5.84
N SER A 69 -3.49 -10.82 5.26
CA SER A 69 -3.65 -12.10 5.98
C SER A 69 -2.53 -12.37 6.98
N LEU A 70 -1.27 -12.19 6.58
CA LEU A 70 -0.10 -12.38 7.44
C LEU A 70 -0.01 -11.36 8.57
N VAL A 71 -0.53 -10.13 8.38
CA VAL A 71 -0.65 -9.17 9.48
C VAL A 71 -1.62 -9.71 10.53
N LEU A 72 -2.81 -10.18 10.13
CA LEU A 72 -3.79 -10.72 11.07
C LEU A 72 -3.25 -11.96 11.81
N ASP A 73 -2.53 -12.83 11.13
CA ASP A 73 -1.88 -13.99 11.76
C ASP A 73 -0.77 -13.56 12.72
N PHE A 74 0.01 -12.53 12.38
CA PHE A 74 1.00 -11.97 13.28
C PHE A 74 0.36 -11.39 14.54
N LEU A 75 -0.77 -10.68 14.41
CA LEU A 75 -1.52 -10.14 15.55
C LEU A 75 -2.01 -11.26 16.49
N LYS A 76 -2.58 -12.34 15.95
CA LYS A 76 -3.11 -13.47 16.75
C LYS A 76 -2.02 -14.20 17.54
N ASN A 77 -0.80 -14.24 16.98
CA ASN A 77 0.30 -15.03 17.54
C ASN A 77 1.22 -14.26 18.48
N ASN A 78 0.96 -12.97 18.74
CA ASN A 78 1.83 -12.14 19.55
C ASN A 78 1.05 -11.35 20.61
N LYS A 79 1.66 -11.19 21.79
CA LYS A 79 1.16 -10.32 22.86
C LYS A 79 1.91 -9.00 22.82
N PHE A 80 1.17 -7.93 22.60
CA PHE A 80 1.72 -6.58 22.49
C PHE A 80 1.84 -5.93 23.87
N LYS A 81 2.74 -4.95 23.97
CA LYS A 81 2.93 -4.19 25.20
C LYS A 81 1.66 -3.39 25.50
N LYS A 82 1.19 -3.44 26.76
CA LYS A 82 0.11 -2.57 27.24
C LYS A 82 0.43 -1.09 26.96
N GLY A 83 -0.52 -0.39 26.34
CA GLY A 83 -0.40 1.02 25.96
C GLY A 83 0.43 1.28 24.71
N SER A 84 0.85 0.24 23.98
CA SER A 84 1.56 0.40 22.70
C SER A 84 0.61 0.70 21.54
N ILE A 85 1.21 1.19 20.45
CA ILE A 85 0.53 1.42 19.18
C ILE A 85 1.03 0.38 18.16
N ILE A 86 0.10 -0.13 17.37
CA ILE A 86 0.36 -0.93 16.18
C ILE A 86 -0.07 -0.12 14.96
N THR A 87 0.73 -0.15 13.92
CA THR A 87 0.38 0.37 12.59
C THR A 87 0.80 -0.63 11.52
N ASP A 88 0.26 -0.48 10.32
CA ASP A 88 0.51 -1.38 9.20
C ASP A 88 0.78 -0.59 7.91
N ALA A 89 0.96 -1.32 6.80
CA ALA A 89 1.10 -0.78 5.46
C ALA A 89 0.13 -1.42 4.43
N VAL A 90 -0.97 -2.02 4.91
CA VAL A 90 -1.93 -2.78 4.12
C VAL A 90 -2.75 -1.86 3.20
N GLY A 91 -2.91 -2.27 1.94
CA GLY A 91 -3.59 -1.47 0.91
C GLY A 91 -5.13 -1.56 0.87
N ILE A 92 -5.76 -2.15 1.88
CA ILE A 92 -7.21 -2.26 2.11
C ILE A 92 -7.49 -2.01 3.59
N LYS A 93 -8.59 -1.36 3.93
CA LYS A 93 -8.79 -0.82 5.28
C LYS A 93 -10.09 -1.23 5.94
N SER A 94 -11.24 -1.20 5.26
CA SER A 94 -12.54 -1.47 5.90
C SER A 94 -12.62 -2.85 6.54
N TYR A 95 -12.50 -3.91 5.74
CA TYR A 95 -12.52 -5.28 6.25
C TYR A 95 -11.31 -5.55 7.16
N PHE A 96 -10.12 -5.16 6.72
CA PHE A 96 -8.88 -5.49 7.39
C PHE A 96 -8.78 -4.88 8.79
N LEU A 97 -9.08 -3.58 8.93
CA LEU A 97 -8.97 -2.88 10.21
C LEU A 97 -9.99 -3.42 11.21
N GLN A 98 -11.20 -3.76 10.76
CA GLN A 98 -12.21 -4.37 11.61
C GLN A 98 -11.72 -5.70 12.20
N GLU A 99 -11.10 -6.56 11.40
CA GLU A 99 -10.51 -7.81 11.86
C GLU A 99 -9.32 -7.56 12.81
N ALA A 100 -8.44 -6.62 12.48
CA ALA A 100 -7.29 -6.29 13.32
C ALA A 100 -7.70 -5.81 14.72
N ILE A 101 -8.69 -4.91 14.81
CA ILE A 101 -9.24 -4.41 16.09
C ILE A 101 -9.86 -5.54 16.91
N ASN A 102 -10.50 -6.52 16.28
CA ASN A 102 -11.11 -7.66 16.97
C ASN A 102 -10.08 -8.64 17.57
N ILE A 103 -8.84 -8.63 17.08
CA ILE A 103 -7.78 -9.53 17.52
C ILE A 103 -6.98 -8.96 18.70
N ILE A 104 -6.72 -7.66 18.69
CA ILE A 104 -5.83 -7.01 19.67
C ILE A 104 -6.49 -6.84 21.04
N ASP A 105 -5.66 -6.76 22.08
CA ASP A 105 -6.11 -6.44 23.43
C ASP A 105 -6.61 -4.99 23.54
N LYS A 106 -7.61 -4.76 24.42
CA LYS A 106 -8.27 -3.44 24.60
C LYS A 106 -7.33 -2.31 25.04
N ASP A 107 -6.19 -2.64 25.60
CA ASP A 107 -5.18 -1.69 26.07
C ASP A 107 -4.06 -1.45 25.05
N VAL A 108 -4.21 -1.96 23.83
CA VAL A 108 -3.33 -1.73 22.68
C VAL A 108 -4.12 -0.98 21.62
N GLU A 109 -3.51 0.01 20.98
CA GLU A 109 -4.15 0.73 19.88
C GLU A 109 -3.66 0.27 18.52
N PHE A 110 -4.58 0.20 17.57
CA PHE A 110 -4.26 -0.07 16.18
C PHE A 110 -4.64 1.15 15.34
N VAL A 111 -3.63 1.86 14.86
CA VAL A 111 -3.77 3.03 14.01
C VAL A 111 -3.26 2.65 12.62
N SER A 112 -4.19 2.28 11.75
CA SER A 112 -3.84 1.74 10.43
C SER A 112 -3.30 2.83 9.50
N GLY A 113 -2.36 2.45 8.63
CA GLY A 113 -1.75 3.37 7.68
C GLY A 113 -1.43 2.75 6.33
N HIS A 114 -1.43 3.55 5.28
CA HIS A 114 -1.09 3.10 3.93
C HIS A 114 -0.08 4.07 3.33
N PRO A 115 1.22 3.73 3.36
CA PRO A 115 2.21 4.50 2.63
C PRO A 115 1.96 4.31 1.13
N MET A 116 1.59 5.38 0.43
CA MET A 116 1.48 5.41 -1.03
C MET A 116 2.86 5.52 -1.68
N ALA A 117 3.78 4.68 -1.20
CA ALA A 117 5.15 4.56 -1.63
C ALA A 117 5.36 3.10 -2.03
N GLY A 118 5.86 2.85 -3.24
CA GLY A 118 6.04 1.48 -3.72
C GLY A 118 6.99 1.43 -4.90
N ARG A 119 7.63 0.29 -5.08
CA ARG A 119 8.41 -0.07 -6.26
C ARG A 119 8.00 -1.46 -6.69
N GLU A 120 8.03 -1.75 -7.98
CA GLU A 120 7.75 -3.09 -8.56
C GLU A 120 8.84 -4.12 -8.24
N LYS A 121 9.74 -3.81 -7.30
CA LYS A 121 10.84 -4.69 -6.88
C LYS A 121 10.53 -5.27 -5.51
N LYS A 122 11.13 -6.41 -5.19
CA LYS A 122 10.99 -7.11 -3.91
C LYS A 122 12.34 -7.19 -3.23
N GLY A 123 12.39 -7.08 -1.90
CA GLY A 123 13.62 -7.24 -1.11
C GLY A 123 14.14 -5.95 -0.45
N PHE A 124 14.88 -6.13 0.64
CA PHE A 124 15.44 -5.06 1.47
C PHE A 124 16.46 -4.18 0.73
N GLU A 125 17.16 -4.74 -0.26
CA GLU A 125 18.13 -4.06 -1.10
C GLU A 125 17.51 -2.91 -1.91
N TYR A 126 16.21 -3.00 -2.23
CA TYR A 126 15.49 -1.95 -2.94
C TYR A 126 14.80 -0.93 -2.03
N ALA A 127 14.86 -1.15 -0.71
CA ALA A 127 14.33 -0.22 0.26
C ALA A 127 15.12 1.10 0.27
N SER A 128 14.42 2.22 0.38
CA SER A 128 15.04 3.54 0.45
C SER A 128 14.12 4.53 1.15
N LYS A 129 14.63 5.26 2.14
CA LYS A 129 13.86 6.33 2.80
C LYS A 129 13.41 7.43 1.83
N GLU A 130 14.10 7.59 0.70
CA GLU A 130 13.75 8.56 -0.34
C GLU A 130 12.39 8.28 -1.00
N VAL A 131 11.87 7.04 -0.92
CA VAL A 131 10.54 6.71 -1.46
C VAL A 131 9.43 7.46 -0.72
N PHE A 132 9.66 7.89 0.52
CA PHE A 132 8.66 8.61 1.31
C PHE A 132 8.56 10.08 0.90
N LYS A 133 9.67 10.73 0.51
CA LYS A 133 9.73 12.18 0.17
C LYS A 133 8.73 12.65 -0.88
N ASN A 134 8.39 11.78 -1.82
CA ASN A 134 7.44 12.09 -2.90
C ASN A 134 6.11 11.35 -2.76
N ALA A 135 5.95 10.55 -1.70
CA ALA A 135 4.77 9.74 -1.45
C ALA A 135 3.83 10.43 -0.47
N ASN A 136 2.54 10.16 -0.64
CA ASN A 136 1.54 10.46 0.37
C ASN A 136 1.48 9.31 1.38
N TYR A 137 1.12 9.59 2.61
CA TYR A 137 0.71 8.60 3.59
C TYR A 137 -0.76 8.78 3.90
N ILE A 138 -1.53 7.70 3.86
CA ILE A 138 -2.92 7.73 4.28
C ILE A 138 -2.98 7.12 5.68
N LEU A 139 -3.36 7.93 6.66
CA LEU A 139 -3.63 7.52 8.03
C LEU A 139 -5.13 7.27 8.17
N ILE A 140 -5.50 6.15 8.81
CA ILE A 140 -6.90 5.79 8.97
C ILE A 140 -7.36 6.12 10.38
N GLU A 141 -8.39 6.96 10.46
CA GLU A 141 -9.08 7.26 11.70
C GLU A 141 -10.32 6.37 11.82
N HIS A 142 -10.36 5.53 12.86
CA HIS A 142 -11.51 4.70 13.20
C HIS A 142 -12.13 5.20 14.52
N PRO A 143 -13.47 5.09 14.72
CA PRO A 143 -14.14 5.63 15.91
C PRO A 143 -13.63 5.13 17.27
N VAL A 144 -12.94 3.99 17.30
CA VAL A 144 -12.35 3.42 18.53
C VAL A 144 -10.97 4.00 18.87
N ASN A 145 -10.33 4.69 17.92
CA ASN A 145 -9.02 5.27 18.15
C ASN A 145 -9.10 6.44 19.12
N LYS A 146 -8.10 6.58 19.98
CA LYS A 146 -7.94 7.81 20.77
C LYS A 146 -7.42 8.91 19.87
N LYS A 147 -7.92 10.12 20.06
CA LYS A 147 -7.50 11.30 19.29
C LYS A 147 -6.01 11.58 19.44
N GLU A 148 -5.48 11.34 20.64
CA GLU A 148 -4.06 11.51 20.94
C GLU A 148 -3.18 10.54 20.14
N SER A 149 -3.65 9.32 19.89
CA SER A 149 -2.92 8.32 19.09
C SER A 149 -2.91 8.66 17.61
N ILE A 150 -4.02 9.16 17.07
CA ILE A 150 -4.08 9.68 15.69
C ILE A 150 -3.13 10.86 15.53
N ALA A 151 -3.19 11.84 16.42
CA ALA A 151 -2.30 13.01 16.38
C ALA A 151 -0.82 12.62 16.51
N PHE A 152 -0.49 11.70 17.43
CA PHE A 152 0.85 11.14 17.55
C PHE A 152 1.32 10.49 16.24
N MET A 153 0.49 9.65 15.62
CA MET A 153 0.85 8.95 14.39
C MET A 153 0.96 9.90 13.20
N GLU A 154 0.13 10.94 13.11
CA GLU A 154 0.25 11.98 12.08
C GLU A 154 1.61 12.69 12.18
N GLU A 155 1.99 13.16 13.37
CA GLU A 155 3.30 13.78 13.59
C GLU A 155 4.47 12.82 13.36
N PHE A 156 4.34 11.57 13.82
CA PHE A 156 5.36 10.55 13.67
C PHE A 156 5.64 10.26 12.20
N VAL A 157 4.58 10.03 11.40
CA VAL A 157 4.69 9.76 9.97
C VAL A 157 5.22 10.97 9.22
N ALA A 158 4.81 12.19 9.59
CA ALA A 158 5.36 13.41 8.98
C ALA A 158 6.89 13.50 9.16
N LYS A 159 7.41 13.12 10.34
CA LYS A 159 8.86 13.08 10.62
C LYS A 159 9.63 12.03 9.81
N LEU A 160 8.95 11.00 9.28
CA LEU A 160 9.56 10.03 8.35
C LEU A 160 9.82 10.62 6.95
N GLY A 161 9.30 11.83 6.69
CA GLY A 161 9.56 12.58 5.46
C GLY A 161 8.56 12.33 4.35
N PHE A 162 7.33 11.89 4.65
CA PHE A 162 6.27 11.81 3.65
C PHE A 162 5.90 13.20 3.09
N LYS A 163 5.58 13.28 1.80
CA LYS A 163 5.18 14.54 1.15
C LYS A 163 3.94 15.15 1.79
N SER A 164 2.96 14.29 2.10
CA SER A 164 1.75 14.68 2.80
C SER A 164 1.17 13.52 3.58
N VAL A 165 0.50 13.83 4.68
CA VAL A 165 -0.32 12.88 5.44
C VAL A 165 -1.78 13.25 5.21
N LYS A 166 -2.62 12.26 4.93
CA LYS A 166 -4.06 12.41 4.75
C LYS A 166 -4.78 11.51 5.73
N ILE A 167 -5.71 12.07 6.48
CA ILE A 167 -6.55 11.32 7.42
C ILE A 167 -7.91 11.08 6.76
N MET A 168 -8.40 9.85 6.81
CA MET A 168 -9.74 9.48 6.33
C MET A 168 -10.29 8.24 7.01
N SER A 169 -11.58 7.97 6.80
CA SER A 169 -12.20 6.73 7.24
C SER A 169 -11.73 5.54 6.41
N PRO A 170 -11.81 4.31 6.94
CA PRO A 170 -11.43 3.12 6.18
C PRO A 170 -12.28 2.92 4.91
N GLU A 171 -13.57 3.27 4.93
CA GLU A 171 -14.47 3.15 3.78
C GLU A 171 -14.09 4.10 2.64
N ALA A 172 -13.82 5.37 2.98
CA ALA A 172 -13.39 6.36 2.00
C ALA A 172 -12.04 5.98 1.38
N HIS A 173 -11.13 5.39 2.16
CA HIS A 173 -9.88 4.85 1.64
C HIS A 173 -10.15 3.76 0.59
N ASP A 174 -10.94 2.74 0.92
CA ASP A 174 -11.15 1.59 0.05
C ASP A 174 -11.89 1.98 -1.25
N GLU A 175 -12.83 2.93 -1.18
CA GLU A 175 -13.50 3.51 -2.35
C GLU A 175 -12.52 4.30 -3.25
N ILE A 176 -11.66 5.15 -2.68
CA ILE A 176 -10.70 5.93 -3.48
C ILE A 176 -9.61 5.03 -4.08
N ILE A 177 -9.12 4.05 -3.32
CA ILE A 177 -8.04 3.15 -3.75
C ILE A 177 -8.52 2.17 -4.82
N SER A 178 -9.80 1.76 -4.81
CA SER A 178 -10.34 0.93 -5.90
C SER A 178 -10.18 1.62 -7.25
N PHE A 179 -10.49 2.92 -7.33
CA PHE A 179 -10.38 3.69 -8.57
C PHE A 179 -8.94 4.12 -8.89
N THR A 180 -8.19 4.61 -7.89
CA THR A 180 -6.87 5.23 -8.12
C THR A 180 -5.71 4.24 -8.19
N SER A 181 -5.92 2.99 -7.80
CA SER A 181 -4.86 1.96 -7.76
C SER A 181 -5.32 0.60 -8.29
N GLN A 182 -6.39 0.02 -7.75
CA GLN A 182 -6.78 -1.35 -8.11
C GLN A 182 -7.29 -1.46 -9.55
N LEU A 183 -8.15 -0.54 -9.98
CA LEU A 183 -8.63 -0.47 -11.36
C LEU A 183 -7.47 -0.32 -12.35
N PRO A 184 -6.51 0.63 -12.19
CA PRO A 184 -5.31 0.68 -13.04
C PRO A 184 -4.56 -0.65 -13.17
N HIS A 185 -4.39 -1.40 -12.07
CA HIS A 185 -3.74 -2.72 -12.12
C HIS A 185 -4.58 -3.74 -12.89
N ALA A 186 -5.90 -3.77 -12.67
CA ALA A 186 -6.81 -4.65 -13.39
C ALA A 186 -6.78 -4.36 -14.90
N LEU A 187 -6.79 -3.08 -15.29
CA LEU A 187 -6.70 -2.66 -16.68
C LEU A 187 -5.36 -3.01 -17.32
N ALA A 188 -4.25 -2.85 -16.60
CA ALA A 188 -2.92 -3.21 -17.10
C ALA A 188 -2.81 -4.72 -17.40
N VAL A 189 -3.33 -5.56 -16.50
CA VAL A 189 -3.39 -7.02 -16.69
C VAL A 189 -4.32 -7.39 -17.84
N ALA A 190 -5.52 -6.80 -17.90
CA ALA A 190 -6.47 -7.05 -18.98
C ALA A 190 -5.91 -6.63 -20.35
N LEU A 191 -5.21 -5.50 -20.41
CA LEU A 191 -4.57 -5.01 -21.63
C LEU A 191 -3.51 -5.98 -22.14
N ILE A 192 -2.59 -6.44 -21.27
CA ILE A 192 -1.59 -7.45 -21.63
C ILE A 192 -2.27 -8.73 -22.16
N ASN A 193 -3.28 -9.23 -21.43
CA ASN A 193 -3.93 -10.49 -21.78
C ASN A 193 -4.86 -10.40 -23.00
N SER A 194 -5.21 -9.17 -23.44
CA SER A 194 -6.02 -8.94 -24.63
C SER A 194 -5.21 -8.98 -25.94
N ASP A 195 -3.88 -9.05 -25.85
CA ASP A 195 -3.02 -9.13 -27.03
C ASP A 195 -3.22 -10.45 -27.79
N ASN A 196 -3.04 -10.40 -29.11
CA ASN A 196 -3.08 -11.58 -29.95
C ASN A 196 -1.65 -12.08 -30.20
N GLU A 197 -1.33 -13.24 -29.62
CA GLU A 197 0.01 -13.88 -29.72
C GLU A 197 0.46 -14.21 -31.15
N LYS A 198 -0.40 -14.02 -32.17
CA LYS A 198 0.00 -14.06 -33.58
C LYS A 198 1.13 -13.08 -33.91
N TYR A 199 1.21 -11.94 -33.23
CA TYR A 199 2.22 -10.92 -33.47
C TYR A 199 3.26 -10.90 -32.35
N ASP A 200 4.50 -10.56 -32.69
CA ASP A 200 5.53 -10.17 -31.72
C ASP A 200 5.30 -8.71 -31.31
N THR A 201 4.17 -8.46 -30.63
CA THR A 201 3.67 -7.11 -30.28
C THR A 201 4.72 -6.29 -29.52
N GLY A 202 5.58 -6.96 -28.74
CA GLY A 202 6.72 -6.36 -28.04
C GLY A 202 7.67 -5.55 -28.93
N LYS A 203 7.76 -5.86 -30.23
CA LYS A 203 8.58 -5.10 -31.20
C LYS A 203 7.92 -3.82 -31.71
N TYR A 204 6.64 -3.61 -31.42
CA TYR A 204 5.84 -2.49 -31.94
C TYR A 204 5.33 -1.56 -30.83
N ILE A 205 5.77 -1.74 -29.59
CA ILE A 205 5.31 -0.94 -28.46
C ILE A 205 5.92 0.47 -28.48
N GLY A 206 5.10 1.47 -28.14
CA GLY A 206 5.53 2.82 -27.79
C GLY A 206 5.32 3.13 -26.31
N ASP A 207 5.55 4.38 -25.93
CA ASP A 207 5.43 4.83 -24.53
C ASP A 207 4.02 4.66 -23.97
N SER A 208 2.98 4.80 -24.80
CA SER A 208 1.59 4.60 -24.38
C SER A 208 1.35 3.19 -23.82
N TYR A 209 1.80 2.15 -24.55
CA TYR A 209 1.68 0.77 -24.09
C TYR A 209 2.59 0.52 -22.88
N ARG A 210 3.83 1.03 -22.91
CA ARG A 210 4.80 0.86 -21.83
C ARG A 210 4.30 1.44 -20.51
N ASP A 211 3.74 2.65 -20.53
CA ASP A 211 3.24 3.33 -19.34
C ASP A 211 2.01 2.65 -18.75
N LEU A 212 1.06 2.24 -19.61
CA LEU A 212 -0.16 1.54 -19.19
C LEU A 212 0.12 0.13 -18.64
N THR A 213 1.16 -0.54 -19.14
CA THR A 213 1.49 -1.93 -18.77
C THR A 213 2.62 -2.06 -17.77
N ARG A 214 3.25 -0.95 -17.34
CA ARG A 214 4.37 -0.96 -16.38
C ARG A 214 4.02 -1.76 -15.11
N ILE A 215 2.80 -1.58 -14.60
CA ILE A 215 2.29 -2.21 -13.38
C ILE A 215 1.67 -3.60 -13.61
N ALA A 216 1.70 -4.14 -14.84
CA ALA A 216 1.13 -5.44 -15.16
C ALA A 216 1.97 -6.62 -14.64
N ASN A 217 3.26 -6.39 -14.32
CA ASN A 217 4.08 -7.35 -13.58
C ASN A 217 3.65 -7.39 -12.10
N ILE A 218 2.49 -8.00 -11.88
CA ILE A 218 1.73 -7.92 -10.65
C ILE A 218 2.12 -9.06 -9.70
N ASN A 219 2.16 -8.77 -8.40
CA ASN A 219 2.31 -9.79 -7.37
C ASN A 219 0.97 -10.53 -7.17
N GLU A 220 0.85 -11.72 -7.75
CA GLU A 220 -0.40 -12.48 -7.82
C GLU A 220 -0.98 -12.80 -6.43
N SER A 221 -0.10 -13.13 -5.47
CA SER A 221 -0.50 -13.46 -4.11
C SER A 221 -1.08 -12.24 -3.37
N LEU A 222 -0.42 -11.07 -3.45
CA LEU A 222 -0.89 -9.85 -2.80
C LEU A 222 -2.15 -9.30 -3.47
N TRP A 223 -2.12 -9.14 -4.80
CA TRP A 223 -3.16 -8.40 -5.50
C TRP A 223 -4.48 -9.15 -5.61
N SER A 224 -4.46 -10.48 -5.69
CA SER A 224 -5.69 -11.28 -5.58
C SER A 224 -6.40 -11.06 -4.24
N GLU A 225 -5.64 -11.00 -3.13
CA GLU A 225 -6.18 -10.70 -1.82
C GLU A 225 -6.78 -9.27 -1.77
N LEU A 226 -6.04 -8.26 -2.24
CA LEU A 226 -6.53 -6.87 -2.25
C LEU A 226 -7.79 -6.69 -3.09
N PHE A 227 -7.86 -7.34 -4.27
CA PHE A 227 -9.02 -7.26 -5.15
C PHE A 227 -10.24 -7.93 -4.51
N LEU A 228 -10.09 -9.14 -3.98
CA LEU A 228 -11.21 -9.88 -3.40
C LEU A 228 -11.74 -9.24 -2.12
N LYS A 229 -10.86 -8.63 -1.31
CA LYS A 229 -11.27 -7.96 -0.07
C LYS A 229 -11.82 -6.54 -0.27
N ASN A 230 -11.65 -5.96 -1.46
CA ASN A 230 -12.29 -4.69 -1.85
C ASN A 230 -13.20 -4.85 -3.08
N ARG A 231 -13.76 -6.06 -3.26
CA ARG A 231 -14.44 -6.50 -4.48
C ARG A 231 -15.52 -5.53 -4.93
N ASP A 232 -16.42 -5.15 -4.04
CA ASP A 232 -17.61 -4.39 -4.43
C ASP A 232 -17.23 -2.98 -4.93
N ASN A 233 -16.24 -2.33 -4.29
CA ASN A 233 -15.70 -1.05 -4.77
C ASN A 233 -14.94 -1.19 -6.10
N LEU A 234 -14.20 -2.28 -6.28
CA LEU A 234 -13.48 -2.54 -7.53
C LEU A 234 -14.44 -2.84 -8.68
N LEU A 235 -15.50 -3.63 -8.45
CA LEU A 235 -16.55 -3.87 -9.44
C LEU A 235 -17.22 -2.56 -9.87
N ASN A 236 -17.62 -1.71 -8.92
CA ASN A 236 -18.19 -0.40 -9.24
C ASN A 236 -17.25 0.48 -10.07
N SER A 237 -15.93 0.40 -9.80
CA SER A 237 -14.91 1.12 -10.57
C SER A 237 -14.74 0.54 -11.98
N ILE A 238 -14.80 -0.78 -12.12
CA ILE A 238 -14.76 -1.48 -13.41
C ILE A 238 -16.00 -1.11 -14.24
N ASP A 239 -17.21 -1.23 -13.68
CA ASP A 239 -18.46 -0.89 -14.37
C ASP A 239 -18.45 0.56 -14.85
N SER A 240 -17.98 1.48 -14.01
CA SER A 240 -17.83 2.90 -14.37
C SER A 240 -16.83 3.12 -15.51
N PHE A 241 -15.75 2.33 -15.56
CA PHE A 241 -14.78 2.37 -16.64
C PHE A 241 -15.34 1.76 -17.93
N GLU A 242 -16.02 0.62 -17.85
CA GLU A 242 -16.66 -0.05 -18.99
C GLU A 242 -17.63 0.89 -19.70
N VAL A 243 -18.45 1.65 -18.95
CA VAL A 243 -19.31 2.68 -19.53
C VAL A 243 -18.51 3.71 -20.34
N GLN A 244 -17.35 4.17 -19.86
CA GLN A 244 -16.54 5.13 -20.62
C GLN A 244 -15.87 4.49 -21.84
N LEU A 245 -15.43 3.24 -21.74
CA LEU A 245 -14.84 2.50 -22.85
C LEU A 245 -15.88 2.21 -23.95
N ASP A 246 -17.10 1.83 -23.56
CA ASP A 246 -18.22 1.58 -24.46
C ASP A 246 -18.66 2.84 -25.19
N LEU A 247 -18.60 4.02 -24.56
CA LEU A 247 -18.84 5.29 -25.26
C LEU A 247 -17.84 5.53 -26.40
N ILE A 248 -16.56 5.18 -26.20
CA ILE A 248 -15.54 5.27 -27.25
C ILE A 248 -15.84 4.26 -28.36
N LYS A 249 -16.14 3.01 -27.98
CA LYS A 249 -16.50 1.93 -28.91
C LYS A 249 -17.72 2.29 -29.75
N GLN A 250 -18.78 2.82 -29.13
CA GLN A 250 -20.00 3.24 -29.80
C GLN A 250 -19.73 4.39 -30.77
N ALA A 251 -18.92 5.38 -30.36
CA ALA A 251 -18.54 6.47 -31.25
C ALA A 251 -17.78 5.97 -32.49
N LEU A 252 -16.99 4.90 -32.38
CA LEU A 252 -16.33 4.27 -33.53
C LEU A 252 -17.33 3.51 -34.43
N LEU A 253 -18.27 2.76 -33.85
CA LEU A 253 -19.31 2.04 -34.60
C LEU A 253 -20.20 2.98 -35.41
N ASP A 254 -20.50 4.16 -34.85
CA ASP A 254 -21.35 5.17 -35.47
C ASP A 254 -20.57 6.18 -36.34
N GLU A 255 -19.25 6.00 -36.51
CA GLU A 255 -18.35 6.96 -37.16
C GLU A 255 -18.48 8.41 -36.62
N ASN A 256 -18.81 8.54 -35.33
CA ASN A 256 -19.14 9.80 -34.67
C ASN A 256 -17.89 10.55 -34.16
N GLU A 257 -17.23 11.26 -35.07
CA GLU A 257 -16.06 12.09 -34.78
C GLU A 257 -16.33 13.15 -33.68
N SER A 258 -17.52 13.74 -33.66
CA SER A 258 -17.89 14.77 -32.68
C SER A 258 -17.88 14.21 -31.26
N LEU A 259 -18.45 13.02 -31.06
CA LEU A 259 -18.48 12.35 -29.76
C LEU A 259 -17.06 12.01 -29.29
N LEU A 260 -16.20 11.48 -30.16
CA LEU A 260 -14.79 11.21 -29.83
C LEU A 260 -14.07 12.48 -29.34
N LYS A 261 -14.19 13.59 -30.07
CA LYS A 261 -13.60 14.88 -29.67
C LYS A 261 -14.10 15.34 -28.30
N GLN A 262 -15.40 15.20 -28.03
CA GLN A 262 -15.97 15.56 -26.73
C GLN A 262 -15.38 14.72 -25.58
N LEU A 263 -15.27 13.39 -25.77
CA LEU A 263 -14.67 12.49 -24.80
C LEU A 263 -13.19 12.84 -24.53
N PHE A 264 -12.43 13.13 -25.59
CA PHE A 264 -11.01 13.49 -25.47
C PHE A 264 -10.79 14.83 -24.76
N ILE A 265 -11.60 15.85 -25.10
CA ILE A 265 -11.54 17.16 -24.42
C ILE A 265 -11.89 17.02 -22.94
N LYS A 266 -12.92 16.24 -22.62
CA LYS A 266 -13.32 15.97 -21.23
C LYS A 266 -12.18 15.28 -20.46
N SER A 267 -11.55 14.27 -21.05
CA SER A 267 -10.40 13.56 -20.46
C SER A 267 -9.21 14.50 -20.23
N SER A 268 -8.82 15.28 -21.25
CA SER A 268 -7.69 16.22 -21.18
C SER A 268 -7.87 17.24 -20.06
N LYS A 269 -9.05 17.87 -19.97
CA LYS A 269 -9.38 18.84 -18.91
C LYS A 269 -9.35 18.24 -17.49
N ARG A 270 -9.62 16.94 -17.35
CA ARG A 270 -9.53 16.25 -16.05
C ARG A 270 -8.08 15.95 -15.71
N ARG A 271 -7.28 15.52 -16.70
CA ARG A 271 -5.87 15.16 -16.50
C ARG A 271 -5.00 16.36 -16.15
N GLU A 272 -5.22 17.51 -16.76
CA GLU A 272 -4.46 18.75 -16.52
C GLU A 272 -4.58 19.29 -15.08
N LYS A 273 -5.56 18.79 -14.30
CA LYS A 273 -5.79 19.20 -12.91
C LYS A 273 -5.09 18.33 -11.86
N LEU A 274 -4.48 17.21 -12.27
CA LEU A 274 -3.80 16.25 -11.40
C LEU A 274 -2.32 16.61 -11.22
#